data_AF-A0A7Y3AV77-F1
#
_entry.id   AF-A0A7Y3AV77-F1
#
_cell.length_a   1.000
_cell.length_b   1.000
_cell.length_c   1.000
_cell.angle_alpha   90.00
_cell.angle_beta   90.00
_cell.angle_gamma   90.00
#
_symmetry.space_group_name_H-M   'P 1'
#
loop_
_entity.id
_entity.type
_entity.pdbx_description
1 polymer ?
#
loop_
_entity_poly.entity_id
_entity_poly.type
_entity_poly.pdbx_seq_one_letter_code
_entity_poly.pdbx_strand_id
1 'polypeptide(L)' 'MIRRFFILCSGADTGILESCSSGEQNKYAGIGATVFFTAVMAFIASAYALYTVFD' A
#
# COMPACT_ATOMS: atom_id res chain seq x y z
N MET A 1 12.84 4.05 5.74
CA MET A 1 11.50 4.53 6.11
C MET A 1 10.46 4.18 5.05
N ILE A 2 10.58 4.69 3.81
CA ILE A 2 9.63 4.44 2.70
C ILE A 2 9.45 2.95 2.35
N ARG A 3 10.54 2.17 2.26
CA ARG A 3 10.44 0.72 1.98
C ARG A 3 9.58 0.00 3.02
N ARG A 4 9.75 0.32 4.30
CA ARG A 4 9.03 -0.33 5.41
C ARG A 4 7.56 0.06 5.45
N PHE A 5 7.24 1.31 5.06
CA PHE A 5 5.86 1.75 4.84
C PHE A 5 5.18 0.94 3.74
N PHE A 6 5.81 0.79 2.58
CA PHE A 6 5.21 -0.01 1.52
C PHE A 6 5.17 -1.51 1.86
N ILE A 7 6.18 -2.07 2.54
CA ILE A 7 6.07 -3.45 3.05
C ILE A 7 4.88 -3.59 4.02
N LEU A 8 4.62 -2.61 4.88
CA LEU A 8 3.41 -2.61 5.73
C LEU A 8 2.13 -2.60 4.87
N CYS A 9 2.07 -1.76 3.85
CA CYS A 9 0.93 -1.73 2.91
C CYS A 9 0.75 -3.03 2.12
N SER A 10 1.80 -3.86 1.97
CA SER A 10 1.74 -5.15 1.29
C SER A 10 1.07 -6.25 2.13
N GLY A 11 0.85 -6.03 3.43
CA GLY A 11 0.29 -7.02 4.35
C GLY A 11 1.23 -8.18 4.69
N ALA A 12 2.50 -8.10 4.30
CA ALA A 12 3.50 -9.13 4.59
C ALA A 12 4.01 -9.04 6.04
N ASP A 13 4.35 -10.19 6.63
CA ASP A 13 4.97 -10.24 7.95
C ASP A 13 6.36 -9.59 7.92
N THR A 14 6.48 -8.44 8.58
CA THR A 14 7.73 -7.66 8.55
C THR A 14 8.89 -8.33 9.30
N GLY A 15 8.61 -9.17 10.31
CA GLY A 15 9.65 -9.85 11.08
C GLY A 15 10.31 -10.97 10.28
N ILE A 16 9.50 -11.77 9.58
CA ILE A 16 10.01 -12.79 8.65
C ILE A 16 10.75 -12.10 7.50
N LEU A 17 10.16 -11.05 6.92
CA LEU A 17 10.71 -10.40 5.74
C LEU A 17 12.02 -9.64 6.00
N GLU A 18 12.26 -9.15 7.22
CA GLU A 18 13.54 -8.56 7.63
C GLU A 18 14.69 -9.57 7.58
N SER A 19 14.42 -10.86 7.82
CA SER A 19 15.40 -11.94 7.71
C SER A 19 15.66 -12.38 6.25
N CYS A 20 14.81 -11.96 5.32
CA CYS A 20 14.94 -12.28 3.91
C CYS A 20 15.90 -11.32 3.18
N SER A 21 16.34 -11.76 2.00
CA SER A 21 17.20 -10.97 1.12
C SER A 21 16.56 -9.63 0.76
N SER A 22 17.40 -8.63 0.47
CA SER A 22 16.94 -7.31 0.02
C SER A 22 16.06 -7.36 -1.23
N GLY A 23 16.22 -8.38 -2.08
CA GLY A 23 15.39 -8.58 -3.27
C GLY A 23 13.94 -8.90 -2.91
N GLU A 24 13.72 -9.79 -1.95
CA GLU A 24 12.37 -10.12 -1.45
C GLU A 24 11.73 -8.88 -0.81
N GLN A 25 12.47 -8.15 0.02
CA GLN A 25 11.98 -6.93 0.64
C GLN A 25 11.57 -5.87 -0.39
N ASN A 26 12.29 -5.76 -1.50
CA ASN A 26 11.95 -4.84 -2.58
C ASN A 26 10.72 -5.31 -3.38
N LYS A 27 10.56 -6.62 -3.59
CA LYS A 27 9.35 -7.19 -4.20
C LYS A 27 8.10 -6.83 -3.41
N TYR A 28 8.12 -7.05 -2.09
CA TYR A 28 6.96 -6.74 -1.23
C TYR A 28 6.74 -5.23 -1.09
N ALA A 29 7.80 -4.41 -1.10
CA ALA A 29 7.64 -2.96 -1.20
C ALA A 29 6.93 -2.56 -2.52
N GLY A 30 7.23 -3.23 -3.63
CA GLY A 30 6.51 -3.02 -4.90
C GLY A 30 5.03 -3.40 -4.81
N ILE A 31 4.71 -4.56 -4.22
CA ILE A 31 3.32 -5.01 -3.98
C ILE A 31 2.58 -4.00 -3.10
N GLY A 32 3.19 -3.52 -2.03
CA GLY A 32 2.53 -2.55 -1.17
C GLY A 32 2.35 -1.17 -1.80
N ALA A 33 3.25 -0.77 -2.70
CA ALA A 33 3.08 0.47 -3.46
C ALA A 33 1.84 0.42 -4.35
N THR A 34 1.60 -0.69 -5.07
CA THR A 34 0.40 -0.82 -5.91
C THR A 34 -0.88 -0.80 -5.09
N VAL A 35 -0.93 -1.55 -3.98
CA VAL A 35 -2.08 -1.56 -3.05
C VAL A 35 -2.36 -0.15 -2.50
N PHE A 36 -1.33 0.58 -2.07
CA PHE A 36 -1.48 1.93 -1.55
C PHE A 36 -2.09 2.89 -2.57
N PHE A 37 -1.56 2.93 -3.80
CA PHE A 37 -2.07 3.82 -4.83
C PHE A 37 -3.49 3.45 -5.29
N THR A 38 -3.83 2.16 -5.33
CA THR A 38 -5.20 1.71 -5.56
C THR A 38 -6.14 2.22 -4.45
N ALA A 39 -5.73 2.13 -3.19
CA ALA A 39 -6.53 2.63 -2.06
C ALA A 39 -6.71 4.15 -2.11
N VAL A 40 -5.67 4.92 -2.47
CA VAL A 40 -5.75 6.37 -2.67
C VAL A 40 -6.77 6.71 -3.76
N MET A 41 -6.70 6.04 -4.92
CA MET A 41 -7.64 6.29 -6.01
C MET A 41 -9.08 5.94 -5.60
N ALA A 42 -9.27 4.83 -4.89
CA ALA A 42 -10.58 4.43 -4.37
C ALA A 42 -11.15 5.44 -3.37
N PHE A 43 -10.29 6.02 -2.51
CA PHE A 43 -10.69 7.06 -1.57
C PHE A 43 -11.12 8.36 -2.27
N ILE A 44 -10.40 8.78 -3.31
CA ILE A 44 -10.77 9.96 -4.10
C ILE A 44 -12.11 9.72 -4.81
N ALA A 45 -12.30 8.55 -5.41
CA ALA A 45 -13.54 8.18 -6.08
C ALA A 45 -14.73 8.13 -5.11
N SER A 46 -14.54 7.59 -3.90
CA SER A 46 -15.60 7.56 -2.88
C SER A 46 -15.93 8.94 -2.33
N ALA A 47 -14.93 9.80 -2.13
CA ALA A 47 -15.15 11.19 -1.73
C ALA A 47 -15.94 11.97 -2.78
N TYR A 48 -15.61 11.80 -4.07
CA TYR A 48 -16.37 12.42 -5.17
C TYR A 48 -17.82 11.89 -5.23
N ALA A 49 -18.02 10.58 -5.09
CA ALA A 49 -19.36 9.99 -5.06
C ALA A 49 -20.20 10.52 -3.89
N LEU A 50 -19.62 10.65 -2.69
CA LEU A 50 -20.30 11.23 -1.54
C LEU A 50 -20.64 12.70 -1.76
N TYR A 51 -19.72 13.50 -2.33
CA TYR A 51 -20.00 14.89 -2.69
C TYR A 51 -21.20 14.98 -3.65
N THR A 52 -21.21 14.22 -4.74
CA THR A 52 -22.30 14.23 -5.73
C THR A 52 -23.65 13.72 -5.21
N VAL A 53 -23.67 12.91 -4.14
CA VAL A 53 -24.93 12.43 -3.55
C VAL A 53 -25.57 13.47 -2.63
N PHE A 54 -24.77 14.28 -1.95
CA PHE A 54 -25.24 15.18 -0.90
C PHE A 54 -25.18 16.67 -1.25
N ASP A 55 -24.59 17.03 -2.40
CA ASP A 55 -24.60 18.37 -3.03
C ASP A 55 -25.39 18.31 -4.35
#